data_AF-A0A4Y2VIH3-F1
#
_entry.id   AF-A0A4Y2VIH3-F1
#
_cell.length_a   1.000
_cell.length_b   1.000
_cell.length_c   1.000
_cell.angle_alpha   90.00
_cell.angle_beta   90.00
_cell.angle_gamma   90.00
#
_symmetry.space_group_name_H-M   'P 1'
#
loop_
_entity.id
_entity.type
_entity.pdbx_description
1 polymer ?
#
loop_
_entity_poly.entity_id
_entity_poly.type
_entity_poly.pdbx_seq_one_letter_code
_entity_poly.pdbx_strand_id
1 'polypeptide(L)'
;MLQFASSDSSMESETAKAESMSRRNHLHDEMRWRAVGILQAGVRQYTVARDLNVHRSVIHRLWNHYQRDQNGSRGCGCGCRRITTTADDRYLLQCARHRKTLTVRQLALQLSAAAGRLISHQTVLHRLHEGGLFTRQPVVCVPLSSVHVRAWLHWALEHCSWSPEQWGHILFTDEPQFNIQNDSQRAIIW
;
A
#
# COMPACT_ATOMS: atom_id res chain seq x y z
N MET A 1 58.46 8.50 7.19
CA MET A 1 57.55 8.81 6.06
C MET A 1 56.66 7.59 5.88
N LEU A 2 55.34 7.60 6.03
CA LEU A 2 54.32 8.59 5.66
C LEU A 2 53.17 8.58 6.70
N GLN A 3 52.68 9.76 7.07
CA GLN A 3 51.42 9.96 7.78
C GLN A 3 50.29 9.94 6.73
N PHE A 4 49.24 9.13 6.92
CA PHE A 4 48.00 9.25 6.15
C PHE A 4 46.99 10.04 6.96
N ALA A 5 46.49 11.09 6.31
CA ALA A 5 45.60 12.10 6.85
C ALA A 5 44.17 11.58 7.06
N SER A 6 43.60 11.83 8.24
CA SER A 6 42.15 11.84 8.45
C SER A 6 41.53 12.98 7.65
N SER A 7 40.64 12.68 6.70
CA SER A 7 39.85 13.71 6.00
C SER A 7 38.36 13.36 5.84
N ASP A 8 37.88 12.23 6.36
CA ASP A 8 36.46 11.85 6.23
C ASP A 8 35.51 12.46 7.27
N SER A 9 36.03 13.11 8.31
CA SER A 9 35.20 13.70 9.38
C SER A 9 34.36 14.91 8.94
N SER A 10 34.66 15.52 7.79
CA SER A 10 34.02 16.79 7.40
C SER A 10 32.73 16.60 6.61
N MET A 11 32.60 15.53 5.80
CA MET A 11 31.41 15.30 4.96
C MET A 11 30.20 14.78 5.76
N GLU A 12 30.41 14.01 6.84
CA GLU A 12 29.31 13.56 7.70
C GLU A 12 28.65 14.71 8.47
N SER A 13 29.42 15.78 8.72
CA SER A 13 28.91 16.99 9.41
C SER A 13 27.96 17.82 8.53
N GLU A 14 28.13 17.76 7.20
CA GLU A 14 27.26 18.47 6.25
C GLU A 14 25.98 17.69 5.95
N THR A 15 26.04 16.35 5.91
CA THR A 15 24.84 15.50 5.75
C THR A 15 23.93 15.56 6.96
N ALA A 16 24.47 15.70 8.18
CA ALA A 16 23.68 15.92 9.39
C ALA A 16 23.02 17.32 9.44
N LYS A 17 23.64 18.32 8.80
CA LYS A 17 23.14 19.70 8.75
C LYS A 17 21.98 19.87 7.75
N ALA A 18 21.96 19.08 6.67
CA ALA A 18 20.90 19.09 5.67
C ALA A 18 19.58 18.45 6.19
N GLU A 19 19.64 17.44 7.06
CA GLU A 19 18.44 16.85 7.69
C GLU A 19 17.75 17.77 8.72
N SER A 20 18.43 18.85 9.13
CA SER A 20 17.95 19.79 10.15
C SER A 20 16.98 20.84 9.63
N MET A 21 16.84 21.04 8.30
CA MET A 21 16.12 22.20 7.76
C MET A 21 14.60 22.05 7.59
N SER A 22 14.00 20.94 8.02
CA SER A 22 12.54 20.85 8.12
C SER A 22 12.07 19.88 9.21
N ARG A 23 12.59 20.03 10.43
CA ARG A 23 12.01 19.38 11.61
C ARG A 23 11.22 20.44 12.37
N ARG A 24 9.90 20.43 12.23
CA ARG A 24 9.03 21.14 13.19
C ARG A 24 9.33 20.50 14.55
N ASN A 25 10.05 21.23 15.42
CA ASN A 25 10.49 20.75 16.72
C ASN A 25 9.28 20.40 17.60
N HIS A 26 8.92 19.12 17.60
CA HIS A 26 7.82 18.59 18.38
C HIS A 26 8.37 17.87 19.61
N LEU A 27 7.78 18.14 20.78
CA LEU A 27 8.14 17.42 22.00
C LEU A 27 7.79 15.94 21.82
N HIS A 28 8.77 15.06 22.04
CA HIS A 28 8.62 13.61 21.96
C HIS A 28 7.54 13.11 22.93
N ASP A 29 6.82 12.04 22.57
CA ASP A 29 5.69 11.54 23.38
C ASP A 29 6.13 11.10 24.78
N GLU A 30 7.32 10.52 24.93
CA GLU A 30 7.89 10.20 26.24
C GLU A 30 8.08 11.45 27.13
N MET A 31 8.61 12.53 26.55
CA MET A 31 8.80 13.79 27.28
C MET A 31 7.46 14.44 27.62
N ARG A 32 6.43 14.25 26.79
CA ARG A 32 5.07 14.72 27.06
C ARG A 32 4.46 13.99 28.25
N TRP A 33 4.53 12.67 28.28
CA TRP A 33 3.99 11.88 29.40
C TRP A 33 4.76 12.13 30.71
N ARG A 34 6.08 12.29 30.64
CA ARG A 34 6.90 12.70 31.78
C ARG A 34 6.50 14.09 32.30
N ALA A 35 6.29 15.06 31.41
CA ALA A 35 5.81 16.39 31.79
C ALA A 35 4.43 16.34 32.45
N VAL A 36 3.49 15.57 31.88
CA VAL A 36 2.13 15.40 32.41
C VAL A 36 2.16 14.79 33.81
N GLY A 37 2.95 13.73 34.03
CA GLY A 37 3.08 13.10 35.35
C GLY A 37 3.62 14.05 36.43
N ILE A 38 4.63 14.87 36.08
CA ILE A 38 5.18 15.87 37.01
C ILE A 38 4.17 16.99 37.30
N LEU A 39 3.38 17.40 36.32
CA LEU A 39 2.33 18.41 36.50
C LEU A 39 1.14 17.89 37.32
N GLN A 40 0.78 16.61 37.18
CA GLN A 40 -0.22 15.96 38.03
C GLN A 40 0.21 15.88 39.50
N ALA A 41 1.52 15.76 39.76
CA ALA A 41 2.09 15.84 41.11
C ALA A 41 2.08 17.25 41.72
N GLY A 42 1.50 18.25 41.04
CA GLY A 42 1.33 19.62 41.56
C GLY A 42 2.54 20.54 41.36
N VAL A 43 3.54 20.11 40.59
CA VAL A 43 4.74 20.93 40.31
C VAL A 43 4.41 22.07 39.36
N ARG A 44 5.03 23.24 39.57
CA ARG A 44 4.83 24.43 38.73
C ARG A 44 5.35 24.21 37.30
N GLN A 45 4.59 24.66 36.30
CA GLN A 45 4.92 24.55 34.87
C GLN A 45 6.31 25.09 34.49
N TYR A 46 6.77 26.15 35.16
CA TYR A 46 8.11 26.72 34.93
C TYR A 46 9.24 25.73 35.30
N THR A 47 9.10 25.02 36.42
CA THR A 47 10.08 24.04 36.89
C THR A 47 10.19 22.89 35.89
N VAL A 48 9.05 22.37 35.44
CA VAL A 48 8.99 21.30 34.42
C VAL A 48 9.63 21.74 33.10
N ALA A 49 9.40 22.98 32.68
CA ALA A 49 10.00 23.55 31.47
C ALA A 49 11.53 23.62 31.57
N ARG A 50 12.06 24.05 32.72
CA ARG A 50 13.50 24.11 32.98
C ARG A 50 14.12 22.71 33.02
N ASP A 51 13.48 21.77 33.71
CA ASP A 51 14.01 20.41 33.90
C ASP A 51 14.01 19.60 32.59
N LEU A 52 13.06 19.87 31.68
CA LEU A 52 13.00 19.24 30.36
C LEU A 52 13.73 20.04 29.27
N ASN A 53 14.33 21.19 29.61
CA ASN A 53 14.95 22.12 28.66
C ASN A 53 14.04 22.50 27.48
N VAL A 54 12.75 22.74 27.76
CA VAL A 54 11.71 23.03 26.76
C VAL A 54 11.06 24.36 27.11
N HIS A 55 10.74 25.17 26.09
CA HIS A 55 10.13 26.47 26.32
C HIS A 55 8.79 26.36 27.07
N ARG A 56 8.56 27.24 28.07
CA ARG A 56 7.37 27.23 28.95
C ARG A 56 6.04 27.17 28.18
N SER A 57 5.97 27.84 27.02
CA SER A 57 4.75 27.83 26.18
C SER A 57 4.37 26.44 25.67
N VAL A 58 5.34 25.54 25.47
CA VAL A 58 5.09 24.16 25.02
C VAL A 58 4.45 23.35 26.16
N ILE A 59 4.98 23.46 27.38
CA ILE A 59 4.43 22.81 28.57
C ILE A 59 3.03 23.35 28.89
N HIS A 60 2.82 24.65 28.75
CA HIS A 60 1.50 25.27 28.93
C HIS A 60 0.47 24.74 27.92
N ARG A 61 0.83 24.67 26.63
CA ARG A 61 -0.06 24.11 25.59
C ARG A 61 -0.35 22.62 25.82
N LEU A 62 0.66 21.86 26.22
CA LEU A 62 0.51 20.44 26.55
C LEU A 62 -0.45 20.24 27.73
N TRP A 63 -0.30 21.02 28.79
CA TRP A 63 -1.17 20.94 29.97
C TRP A 63 -2.62 21.30 29.62
N ASN A 64 -2.84 22.36 28.85
CA ASN A 64 -4.18 22.76 28.41
C ASN A 64 -4.83 21.71 27.47
N HIS A 65 -4.03 20.99 26.68
CA HIS A 65 -4.52 19.86 25.88
C HIS A 65 -4.88 18.67 26.78
N TYR A 66 -4.02 18.32 27.72
CA TYR A 66 -4.25 17.23 28.67
C TYR A 66 -5.51 17.47 29.53
N GLN A 67 -5.73 18.70 29.99
CA GLN A 67 -6.94 19.04 30.76
C GLN A 67 -8.25 18.88 29.95
N ARG A 68 -8.19 19.02 28.63
CA ARG A 68 -9.36 18.89 27.75
C ARG A 68 -9.63 17.46 27.34
N ASP A 69 -8.59 16.77 26.87
CA ASP A 69 -8.71 15.48 26.18
C ASP A 69 -8.26 14.29 27.04
N GLN A 70 -7.73 14.55 28.25
CA GLN A 70 -7.05 13.57 29.12
C GLN A 70 -5.95 12.78 28.40
N ASN A 71 -5.43 13.32 27.30
CA ASN A 71 -4.45 12.69 26.44
C ASN A 71 -3.20 13.57 26.35
N GLY A 72 -2.03 13.00 26.66
CA GLY A 72 -0.73 13.66 26.51
C GLY A 72 -0.13 13.50 25.10
N SER A 73 -0.60 12.46 24.39
CA SER A 73 -0.16 12.15 23.04
C SER A 73 -0.69 13.18 22.05
N ARG A 74 0.02 13.34 20.94
CA ARG A 74 -0.46 14.19 19.86
C ARG A 74 -1.64 13.52 19.15
N GLY A 75 -2.72 14.27 18.91
CA GLY A 75 -3.75 13.82 17.97
C GLY A 75 -3.17 13.64 16.56
N CYS A 76 -3.63 12.61 15.86
CA CYS A 76 -3.34 12.45 14.44
C CYS A 76 -3.78 13.72 13.71
N GLY A 77 -2.88 14.33 12.94
CA GLY A 77 -3.24 15.47 12.12
C GLY A 77 -4.36 15.08 11.14
N CYS A 78 -5.34 15.95 10.96
CA CYS A 78 -6.26 15.81 9.85
C CYS A 78 -5.47 16.04 8.55
N GLY A 79 -5.33 14.99 7.75
CA GLY A 79 -4.70 15.09 6.43
C GLY A 79 -5.51 15.99 5.49
N CYS A 80 -4.95 16.26 4.31
CA CYS A 80 -5.70 16.97 3.26
C CYS A 80 -6.99 16.23 2.91
N ARG A 81 -8.06 17.00 2.67
CA ARG A 81 -9.34 16.44 2.23
C ARG A 81 -9.14 15.71 0.90
N ARG A 82 -9.76 14.52 0.79
CA ARG A 82 -9.72 13.71 -0.43
C ARG A 82 -10.48 14.42 -1.55
N ILE A 83 -9.96 14.35 -2.77
CA ILE A 83 -10.64 14.82 -3.99
C ILE A 83 -11.83 13.91 -4.32
N THR A 84 -11.72 12.61 -4.05
CA THR A 84 -12.81 11.65 -4.26
C THR A 84 -13.71 11.54 -3.04
N THR A 85 -15.00 11.29 -3.27
CA THR A 85 -15.98 10.97 -2.24
C THR A 85 -16.16 9.47 -2.09
N THR A 86 -16.75 9.03 -0.99
CA THR A 86 -17.07 7.62 -0.76
C THR A 86 -18.06 7.03 -1.78
N ALA A 87 -18.91 7.87 -2.40
CA ALA A 87 -19.79 7.44 -3.49
C ALA A 87 -18.99 7.14 -4.77
N ASP A 88 -18.01 7.98 -5.08
CA ASP A 88 -17.12 7.81 -6.23
C ASP A 88 -16.27 6.55 -6.09
N ASP A 89 -15.73 6.31 -4.90
CA ASP A 89 -14.91 5.14 -4.61
C ASP A 89 -15.74 3.86 -4.76
N ARG A 90 -17.00 3.84 -4.30
CA ARG A 90 -17.94 2.72 -4.52
C ARG A 90 -18.21 2.49 -6.01
N TYR A 91 -18.46 3.56 -6.76
CA TYR A 91 -18.68 3.49 -8.20
C TYR A 91 -17.45 2.89 -8.92
N LEU A 92 -16.24 3.35 -8.59
CA LEU A 92 -14.99 2.83 -9.15
C LEU A 92 -14.83 1.33 -8.90
N LEU A 93 -15.04 0.87 -7.66
CA LEU A 93 -14.93 -0.55 -7.31
C LEU A 93 -15.97 -1.40 -8.03
N GLN A 94 -17.19 -0.90 -8.18
CA GLN A 94 -18.24 -1.60 -8.93
C GLN A 94 -17.92 -1.69 -10.42
N CYS A 95 -17.49 -0.58 -11.04
CA CYS A 95 -17.09 -0.56 -12.44
C CYS A 95 -15.91 -1.50 -12.71
N ALA A 96 -14.87 -1.49 -11.87
CA ALA A 96 -13.71 -2.36 -12.02
C ALA A 96 -14.07 -3.85 -11.87
N ARG A 97 -15.03 -4.20 -11.00
CA ARG A 97 -15.50 -5.58 -10.83
C ARG A 97 -16.35 -6.07 -12.00
N HIS A 98 -17.26 -5.23 -12.52
CA HIS A 98 -18.11 -5.60 -13.65
C HIS A 98 -17.35 -5.60 -14.98
N ARG A 99 -16.47 -4.63 -15.21
CA ARG A 99 -15.75 -4.45 -16.47
C ARG A 99 -14.24 -4.59 -16.25
N LYS A 100 -13.80 -5.84 -16.09
CA LYS A 100 -12.40 -6.21 -15.79
C LYS A 100 -11.39 -5.78 -16.87
N THR A 101 -11.85 -5.40 -18.06
CA THR A 101 -11.01 -4.96 -19.19
C THR A 101 -10.76 -3.45 -19.21
N LEU A 102 -11.46 -2.66 -18.39
CA LEU A 102 -11.28 -1.21 -18.40
C LEU A 102 -9.94 -0.81 -17.80
N THR A 103 -9.25 0.10 -18.49
CA THR A 103 -8.01 0.69 -17.98
C THR A 103 -8.29 1.76 -16.93
N VAL A 104 -7.34 1.96 -16.02
CA VAL A 104 -7.42 3.00 -14.98
C VAL A 104 -7.60 4.39 -15.57
N ARG A 105 -6.98 4.67 -16.73
CA ARG A 105 -7.16 5.94 -17.46
C ARG A 105 -8.60 6.12 -17.95
N GLN A 106 -9.22 5.08 -18.51
CA GLN A 106 -10.61 5.15 -18.94
C GLN A 106 -11.56 5.36 -17.75
N LEU A 107 -11.31 4.70 -16.62
CA LEU A 107 -12.07 4.91 -15.39
C LEU A 107 -11.93 6.35 -14.85
N ALA A 108 -10.72 6.90 -14.89
CA ALA A 108 -10.47 8.29 -14.50
C ALA A 108 -11.23 9.28 -15.39
N LEU A 109 -11.23 9.06 -16.71
CA LEU A 109 -11.99 9.87 -17.66
C LEU A 109 -13.50 9.80 -17.38
N GLN A 110 -14.06 8.60 -17.22
CA GLN A 110 -15.48 8.40 -16.92
C GLN A 110 -15.88 9.08 -15.62
N LEU A 111 -15.09 8.91 -14.56
CA LEU A 111 -15.36 9.53 -13.28
C LEU A 111 -15.21 11.06 -13.34
N SER A 112 -14.22 11.57 -14.07
CA SER A 112 -14.03 13.02 -14.24
C SER A 112 -15.18 13.67 -14.98
N ALA A 113 -15.71 13.00 -16.01
CA ALA A 113 -16.86 13.47 -16.78
C ALA A 113 -18.14 13.45 -15.94
N ALA A 114 -18.34 12.40 -15.14
CA ALA A 114 -19.53 12.27 -14.29
C ALA A 114 -19.50 13.22 -13.07
N ALA A 115 -18.34 13.40 -12.45
CA ALA A 115 -18.20 14.21 -11.23
C ALA A 115 -17.85 15.68 -11.52
N GLY A 116 -17.62 16.07 -12.79
CA GLY A 116 -17.28 17.44 -13.17
C GLY A 116 -15.94 17.95 -12.61
N ARG A 117 -15.04 17.05 -12.21
CA ARG A 117 -13.75 17.38 -11.58
C ARG A 117 -12.62 16.59 -12.23
N LEU A 118 -11.45 17.21 -12.36
CA LEU A 118 -10.28 16.54 -12.92
C LEU A 118 -9.68 15.58 -11.88
N ILE A 119 -9.73 14.28 -12.18
CA ILE A 119 -9.19 13.22 -11.31
C ILE A 119 -8.04 12.55 -12.04
N SER A 120 -6.86 12.54 -11.43
CA SER A 120 -5.71 11.83 -11.98
C SER A 120 -5.94 10.31 -11.97
N HIS A 121 -5.40 9.64 -12.98
CA HIS A 121 -5.37 8.17 -13.01
C HIS A 121 -4.65 7.58 -11.79
N GLN A 122 -3.65 8.26 -11.21
CA GLN A 122 -2.98 7.81 -9.98
C GLN A 122 -3.93 7.80 -8.79
N THR A 123 -4.80 8.81 -8.68
CA THR A 123 -5.83 8.85 -7.63
C THR A 123 -6.77 7.65 -7.75
N VAL A 124 -7.23 7.35 -8.97
CA VAL A 124 -8.06 6.17 -9.22
C VAL A 124 -7.32 4.88 -8.89
N LEU A 125 -6.04 4.76 -9.27
CA LEU A 125 -5.21 3.60 -8.94
C LEU A 125 -5.11 3.38 -7.43
N HIS A 126 -4.82 4.44 -6.66
CA HIS A 126 -4.77 4.35 -5.20
C HIS A 126 -6.11 3.90 -4.61
N ARG A 127 -7.25 4.38 -5.14
CA ARG A 127 -8.58 3.93 -4.68
C ARG A 127 -8.87 2.48 -5.00
N LEU A 128 -8.45 2.01 -6.17
CA LEU A 128 -8.58 0.60 -6.53
C LEU A 128 -7.73 -0.28 -5.60
N HIS A 129 -6.50 0.14 -5.29
CA HIS A 129 -5.63 -0.57 -4.36
C HIS A 129 -6.16 -0.56 -2.92
N GLU A 130 -6.69 0.57 -2.44
CA GLU A 130 -7.37 0.67 -1.13
C GLU A 130 -8.56 -0.32 -1.07
N GLY A 131 -9.25 -0.55 -2.18
CA GLY A 131 -10.31 -1.55 -2.30
C GLY A 131 -9.84 -2.97 -2.66
N GLY A 132 -8.52 -3.23 -2.65
CA GLY A 132 -7.94 -4.56 -2.87
C GLY A 132 -7.92 -5.04 -4.34
N LEU A 133 -8.14 -4.15 -5.30
CA LEU A 133 -8.10 -4.47 -6.73
C LEU A 133 -6.74 -4.13 -7.31
N PHE A 134 -6.06 -5.15 -7.81
CA PHE A 134 -4.74 -5.04 -8.43
C PHE A 134 -4.79 -5.47 -9.90
N THR A 135 -3.83 -5.01 -10.67
CA THR A 135 -3.65 -5.46 -12.05
C THR A 135 -3.30 -6.94 -12.08
N ARG A 136 -3.94 -7.69 -12.97
CA ARG A 136 -3.68 -9.11 -13.21
C ARG A 136 -3.58 -9.35 -14.70
N GLN A 137 -2.71 -10.28 -15.10
CA GLN A 137 -2.64 -10.74 -16.47
C GLN A 137 -3.70 -11.84 -16.68
N PRO A 138 -4.58 -11.72 -17.70
CA PRO A 138 -5.49 -12.80 -18.03
C PRO A 138 -4.70 -14.02 -18.50
N VAL A 139 -5.13 -15.21 -18.09
CA VAL A 139 -4.58 -16.47 -18.60
C VAL A 139 -5.07 -16.64 -20.04
N VAL A 140 -4.15 -16.94 -20.95
CA VAL A 140 -4.50 -17.27 -22.33
C VAL A 140 -5.11 -18.67 -22.33
N CYS A 141 -6.40 -18.75 -22.62
CA CYS A 141 -7.13 -20.01 -22.72
C CYS A 141 -7.62 -20.20 -24.16
N VAL A 142 -7.65 -21.46 -24.61
CA VAL A 142 -8.33 -21.81 -25.86
C VAL A 142 -9.84 -21.62 -25.64
N PRO A 143 -10.54 -20.83 -26.47
CA PRO A 143 -11.97 -20.62 -26.32
C PRO A 143 -12.71 -21.94 -26.56
N LEU A 144 -13.42 -22.42 -25.54
CA LEU A 144 -14.22 -23.63 -25.63
C LEU A 144 -15.64 -23.28 -26.08
N SER A 145 -16.16 -24.07 -27.02
CA SER A 145 -17.59 -24.05 -27.35
C SER A 145 -18.41 -24.53 -26.16
N SER A 146 -19.64 -24.02 -26.03
CA SER A 146 -20.59 -24.45 -24.99
C SER A 146 -20.89 -25.95 -25.03
N VAL A 147 -20.83 -26.56 -26.22
CA VAL A 147 -20.98 -28.02 -26.42
C VAL A 147 -19.83 -28.77 -25.77
N HIS A 148 -18.58 -28.34 -26.00
CA HIS A 148 -17.40 -28.96 -25.40
C HIS A 148 -17.42 -28.85 -23.87
N VAL A 149 -17.81 -27.68 -23.33
CA VAL A 149 -17.92 -27.47 -21.88
C VAL A 149 -18.92 -28.45 -21.25
N ARG A 150 -20.08 -28.68 -21.88
CA ARG A 150 -21.08 -29.63 -21.37
C ARG A 150 -20.60 -31.08 -21.44
N ALA A 151 -19.98 -31.47 -22.55
CA ALA A 151 -19.44 -32.82 -22.71
C ALA A 151 -18.36 -33.12 -21.67
N TRP A 152 -17.43 -32.17 -21.46
CA TRP A 152 -16.38 -32.32 -20.45
C TRP A 152 -16.92 -32.33 -19.02
N LEU A 153 -17.91 -31.48 -18.72
CA LEU A 153 -18.54 -31.49 -17.40
C LEU A 153 -19.28 -32.82 -17.15
N HIS A 154 -20.02 -33.32 -18.14
CA HIS A 154 -20.71 -34.61 -18.05
C HIS A 154 -19.72 -35.74 -17.79
N TRP A 155 -18.67 -35.81 -18.61
CA TRP A 155 -17.61 -36.80 -18.44
C TRP A 155 -16.96 -36.69 -17.05
N ALA A 156 -16.62 -35.49 -16.60
CA ALA A 156 -16.02 -35.27 -15.28
C ALA A 156 -16.96 -35.70 -14.14
N LEU A 157 -18.27 -35.46 -14.26
CA LEU A 157 -19.25 -35.89 -13.26
C LEU A 157 -19.45 -37.41 -13.26
N GLU A 158 -19.45 -38.08 -14.42
CA GLU A 158 -19.53 -39.54 -14.49
C GLU A 158 -18.33 -40.23 -13.85
N HIS A 159 -17.16 -39.59 -13.93
CA HIS A 159 -15.91 -40.15 -13.45
C HIS A 159 -15.50 -39.57 -12.08
N CYS A 160 -16.29 -38.69 -11.47
CA CYS A 160 -15.93 -38.05 -10.19
C CYS A 160 -15.92 -39.04 -9.00
N SER A 161 -16.66 -40.14 -9.09
CA SER A 161 -16.79 -41.17 -8.06
C SER A 161 -15.91 -42.39 -8.30
N TRP A 162 -15.04 -42.36 -9.31
CA TRP A 162 -14.22 -43.52 -9.68
C TRP A 162 -13.11 -43.80 -8.67
N SER A 163 -12.89 -45.08 -8.38
CA SER A 163 -11.79 -45.55 -7.53
C SER A 163 -10.45 -45.51 -8.28
N PRO A 164 -9.31 -45.43 -7.56
CA PRO A 164 -7.98 -45.47 -8.19
C PRO A 164 -7.74 -46.71 -9.07
N GLU A 165 -8.35 -47.85 -8.73
CA GLU A 165 -8.26 -49.08 -9.53
C GLU A 165 -8.97 -48.91 -10.88
N GLN A 166 -10.11 -48.22 -10.91
CA GLN A 166 -10.84 -47.90 -12.14
C GLN A 166 -10.05 -46.92 -13.03
N TRP A 167 -9.38 -45.94 -12.43
CA TRP A 167 -8.45 -45.06 -13.16
C TRP A 167 -7.27 -45.82 -13.76
N GLY A 168 -6.78 -46.87 -13.09
CA GLY A 168 -5.68 -47.70 -13.55
C GLY A 168 -5.97 -48.49 -14.84
N HIS A 169 -7.24 -48.62 -15.24
CA HIS A 169 -7.63 -49.25 -16.49
C HIS A 169 -7.67 -48.29 -17.69
N ILE A 170 -7.60 -46.97 -17.46
CA ILE A 170 -7.60 -45.97 -18.55
C ILE A 170 -6.16 -45.67 -18.97
N LEU A 171 -5.87 -45.85 -20.26
CA LEU A 171 -4.66 -45.34 -20.88
C LEU A 171 -4.93 -43.94 -21.46
N PHE A 172 -4.24 -42.93 -20.96
CA PHE A 172 -4.23 -41.60 -21.56
C PHE A 172 -3.11 -41.51 -22.59
N THR A 173 -3.45 -41.13 -23.82
CA THR A 173 -2.50 -40.86 -24.89
C THR A 173 -2.73 -39.45 -25.43
N ASP A 174 -1.75 -38.58 -25.30
CA ASP A 174 -1.67 -37.33 -26.04
C ASP A 174 -0.51 -37.40 -27.05
N GLU A 175 -0.68 -36.78 -28.21
CA GLU A 175 0.41 -36.59 -29.16
C GLU A 175 1.02 -35.20 -28.96
N PRO A 176 2.15 -35.08 -28.25
CA PRO A 176 2.84 -33.82 -28.15
C PRO A 176 3.40 -33.43 -29.52
N GLN A 177 3.03 -32.25 -30.01
CA GLN A 177 3.63 -31.67 -31.20
C GLN A 177 5.00 -31.07 -30.82
N PHE A 178 6.08 -31.83 -31.04
CA PHE A 178 7.45 -31.32 -30.89
C PHE A 178 7.87 -30.56 -32.14
N ASN A 179 8.28 -29.30 -31.97
CA ASN A 179 8.81 -28.50 -33.06
C ASN A 179 10.32 -28.71 -33.18
N ILE A 180 10.77 -29.32 -34.28
CA ILE A 180 12.20 -29.63 -34.54
C ILE A 180 12.98 -28.39 -35.01
N GLN A 181 12.26 -27.34 -35.45
CA GLN A 181 12.87 -26.06 -35.83
C GLN A 181 12.72 -25.04 -34.71
N ASN A 182 13.85 -24.69 -34.11
CA ASN A 182 13.95 -23.65 -33.10
C ASN A 182 13.85 -22.27 -33.79
N ASP A 183 12.62 -21.78 -34.01
CA ASP A 183 12.37 -20.37 -34.40
C ASP A 183 12.34 -19.44 -33.18
N SER A 184 12.98 -19.86 -32.08
CA SER A 184 13.26 -18.97 -30.96
C SER A 184 14.64 -18.38 -31.18
N GLN A 185 14.69 -17.10 -31.56
CA GLN A 185 15.88 -16.24 -31.40
C GLN A 185 16.22 -16.02 -29.91
N ARG A 186 16.24 -17.10 -29.11
CA ARG A 186 16.57 -17.07 -27.70
C ARG A 186 17.83 -17.90 -27.52
N ALA A 187 18.95 -17.19 -27.47
CA ALA A 187 20.19 -17.75 -26.97
C ALA A 187 19.96 -18.22 -25.53
N ILE A 188 20.14 -19.51 -25.29
CA ILE A 188 20.24 -20.07 -23.94
C ILE A 188 21.67 -19.79 -23.49
N ILE A 189 21.83 -18.89 -22.53
CA ILE A 189 23.10 -18.61 -21.86
C ILE A 189 23.16 -19.53 -20.63
N TRP A 190 24.26 -20.26 -20.48
CA TRP A 190 24.58 -21.06 -19.30
C TRP A 190 25.01 -20.17 -18.12
#